data_AF-A0A6H0QTZ2-F1
#
_entry.id   AF-A0A6H0QTZ2-F1
#
_cell.length_a   1.000
_cell.length_b   1.000
_cell.length_c   1.000
_cell.angle_alpha   90.00
_cell.angle_beta   90.00
_cell.angle_gamma   90.00
#
_symmetry.space_group_name_H-M   'P 1'
#
loop_
_entity.id
_entity.type
_entity.pdbx_description
1 polymer ?
#
loop_
_entity_poly.entity_id
_entity_poly.type
_entity_poly.pdbx_seq_one_letter_code
_entity_poly.pdbx_strand_id
1 'polypeptide(L)'
;MIQVLLVTICLAAFPYQGSSIILESGNVNDYEIVYPRKVTALPKGAVQPKYEDAMQYELKVNGEPVVLHLEKNKQLFSKDYSETHYSPDGREITTYPLVEDHCYYHGRIENDADSTASISACNGLKGHFKLQGEMYLIEPLKLSDSEAHAVYKYENVEKEDEALKMCGVTQNWESYEPIKKASQLVVTAEHQKYNPFRFVELFLVVDKAMVTKNNGDLDKIKTRMYEIVNTVNEIYRYMYIHVALVGLEIWSNEDKITVKPEAGYTLNAFGEWRKTDLLTRKKHDNAQLLTAIDLDRVIGLAYVGSMCHPKRSTGIIQDYSEINLVVAVIMAHEMGHNLGINHDSGYCSCGDYACIMRPEISPEPSTFFSNCSYFECWDFIMNHNPECILNEPLGTDIISPPVCGNELLEVGEECDCGTPENCQNECCDAATCKLKSGSQCGHGDCCEQCKFSKSGTECRASMSECDPAEHCTGQSSECPADVFHKNGQPCLDNYGYCYNGNCPIMYHQCYDLFGADVYEAEDSCFERNQKGNYYGYCRKENGNKIPCAPEDVKCGRLYCKDNSPGQNNPCKMFYSNEDEHKGMVLPGTKCADGKVCSNGHCVDVATAY
;
A
#
# COMPACT_ATOMS: atom_id res chain seq x y z
N MET A 1 -45.30 65.27 -36.86
CA MET A 1 -45.25 65.40 -35.39
C MET A 1 -45.57 64.04 -34.81
N ILE A 2 -44.58 63.43 -34.14
CA ILE A 2 -44.68 62.30 -33.18
C ILE A 2 -45.09 60.98 -33.88
N GLN A 3 -44.29 59.89 -33.89
CA GLN A 3 -43.71 59.23 -32.72
C GLN A 3 -42.55 58.31 -33.12
N VAL A 4 -41.53 58.34 -32.28
CA VAL A 4 -40.30 57.53 -32.24
C VAL A 4 -40.63 56.04 -32.11
N LEU A 5 -39.87 55.18 -32.80
CA LEU A 5 -39.67 53.79 -32.36
C LEU A 5 -38.17 53.46 -32.35
N LEU A 6 -37.61 53.49 -31.14
CA LEU A 6 -36.33 52.88 -30.80
C LEU A 6 -36.48 51.36 -30.91
N VAL A 7 -35.61 50.73 -31.69
CA VAL A 7 -35.32 49.30 -31.54
C VAL A 7 -34.01 49.19 -30.76
N THR A 8 -34.14 49.04 -29.46
CA THR A 8 -33.06 48.66 -28.56
C THR A 8 -32.76 47.18 -28.78
N ILE A 9 -31.61 46.87 -29.38
CA ILE A 9 -31.06 45.51 -29.41
C ILE A 9 -30.52 45.24 -28.01
N CYS A 10 -31.34 44.59 -27.17
CA CYS A 10 -30.84 43.93 -25.97
C CYS A 10 -30.10 42.66 -26.41
N LEU A 11 -28.78 42.75 -26.56
CA LEU A 11 -27.90 41.59 -26.42
C LEU A 11 -27.99 41.14 -24.96
N ALA A 12 -29.03 40.37 -24.64
CA ALA A 12 -28.96 39.47 -23.50
C ALA A 12 -27.86 38.46 -23.84
N ALA A 13 -26.70 38.63 -23.22
CA ALA A 13 -25.76 37.54 -23.02
C ALA A 13 -26.50 36.51 -22.18
N PHE A 14 -27.24 35.62 -22.85
CA PHE A 14 -27.54 34.33 -22.28
C PHE A 14 -26.18 33.67 -22.03
N PRO A 15 -25.81 33.30 -20.78
CA PRO A 15 -24.77 32.31 -20.64
C PRO A 15 -25.25 31.12 -21.47
N TYR A 16 -24.41 30.73 -22.42
CA TYR A 16 -24.60 29.49 -23.16
C TYR A 16 -24.73 28.39 -22.09
N GLN A 17 -25.96 27.97 -21.76
CA GLN A 17 -26.21 26.65 -21.20
C GLN A 17 -25.94 25.68 -22.37
N GLY A 18 -24.66 25.56 -22.68
CA GLY A 18 -24.14 24.59 -23.62
C GLY A 18 -24.40 23.21 -23.04
N SER A 19 -24.97 22.36 -23.88
CA SER A 19 -25.26 20.97 -23.63
C SER A 19 -24.08 20.26 -22.96
N SER A 20 -24.40 19.47 -21.94
CA SER A 20 -23.51 18.72 -21.06
C SER A 20 -22.32 18.12 -21.80
N ILE A 21 -21.13 18.69 -21.61
CA ILE A 21 -19.88 17.98 -21.89
C ILE A 21 -19.80 16.89 -20.83
N ILE A 22 -19.89 15.62 -21.24
CA ILE A 22 -19.77 14.48 -20.33
C ILE A 22 -18.30 14.41 -19.90
N LEU A 23 -18.05 14.64 -18.61
CA LEU A 23 -16.73 14.50 -17.99
C LEU A 23 -16.42 13.01 -17.79
N GLU A 24 -15.14 12.64 -17.71
CA GLU A 24 -14.78 11.24 -17.45
C GLU A 24 -15.26 10.80 -16.05
N SER A 25 -15.31 11.75 -15.12
CA SER A 25 -15.81 11.55 -13.75
C SER A 25 -17.33 11.42 -13.65
N GLY A 26 -18.06 11.46 -14.77
CA GLY A 26 -19.52 11.32 -14.82
C GLY A 26 -20.26 12.65 -14.94
N ASN A 27 -21.47 12.71 -14.36
CA ASN A 27 -22.28 13.93 -14.35
C ASN A 27 -21.84 14.86 -13.22
N VAL A 28 -21.51 16.10 -13.56
CA VAL A 28 -21.12 17.13 -12.60
C VAL A 28 -22.07 18.32 -12.73
N ASN A 29 -22.66 18.71 -11.60
CA ASN A 29 -23.68 19.76 -11.54
C ASN A 29 -23.12 21.16 -11.80
N ASP A 30 -21.88 21.41 -11.37
CA ASP A 30 -21.22 22.70 -11.47
C ASP A 30 -19.70 22.54 -11.54
N TYR A 31 -19.10 23.16 -12.56
CA TYR A 31 -17.65 23.16 -12.79
C TYR A 31 -17.18 24.46 -13.45
N GLU A 32 -15.98 24.88 -13.11
CA GLU A 32 -15.29 26.00 -13.75
C GLU A 32 -14.43 25.50 -14.91
N ILE A 33 -14.50 26.19 -16.04
CA ILE A 33 -13.58 25.95 -17.16
C ILE A 33 -12.33 26.79 -16.96
N VAL A 34 -11.19 26.12 -16.77
CA VAL A 34 -9.89 26.75 -16.54
C VAL A 34 -8.92 26.39 -17.67
N TYR A 35 -7.85 27.18 -17.78
CA TYR A 35 -6.78 26.98 -18.75
C TYR A 35 -5.45 27.01 -17.99
N PRO A 36 -4.99 25.88 -17.43
CA PRO A 36 -3.76 25.82 -16.65
C PRO A 36 -2.57 26.25 -17.50
N ARG A 37 -1.84 27.26 -17.04
CA ARG A 37 -0.67 27.80 -17.73
C ARG A 37 0.59 27.37 -17.01
N LYS A 38 1.49 26.71 -17.73
CA LYS A 38 2.79 26.34 -17.18
C LYS A 38 3.63 27.60 -16.90
N VAL A 39 3.92 27.87 -15.63
CA VAL A 39 4.76 28.98 -15.17
C VAL A 39 6.20 28.52 -15.28
N THR A 40 6.89 28.91 -16.33
CA THR A 40 8.22 28.35 -16.65
C THR A 40 9.28 28.84 -15.67
N ALA A 41 10.14 27.95 -15.16
CA ALA A 41 11.49 28.29 -14.75
C ALA A 41 12.49 27.59 -15.69
N LEU A 42 13.39 28.38 -16.31
CA LEU A 42 14.76 28.00 -16.76
C LEU A 42 14.99 27.58 -18.26
N PRO A 43 16.24 27.69 -18.78
CA PRO A 43 16.57 28.52 -19.94
C PRO A 43 16.76 27.71 -21.23
N LYS A 44 16.70 28.40 -22.39
CA LYS A 44 16.96 27.82 -23.72
C LYS A 44 18.34 27.16 -23.78
N GLY A 45 18.42 25.82 -23.82
CA GLY A 45 19.63 25.09 -24.22
C GLY A 45 19.89 23.71 -23.61
N ALA A 46 19.15 23.26 -22.59
CA ALA A 46 19.32 21.92 -22.03
C ALA A 46 18.52 20.87 -22.82
N VAL A 47 19.06 19.64 -22.95
CA VAL A 47 18.31 18.47 -23.44
C VAL A 47 17.22 18.19 -22.41
N GLN A 48 15.95 18.42 -22.78
CA GLN A 48 14.84 18.26 -21.85
C GLN A 48 14.37 16.79 -21.82
N PRO A 49 14.22 16.17 -20.64
CA PRO A 49 13.51 14.91 -20.52
C PRO A 49 12.06 15.08 -20.98
N LYS A 50 11.41 13.99 -21.41
CA LYS A 50 10.03 14.01 -21.92
C LYS A 50 9.03 14.55 -20.88
N TYR A 51 9.31 14.34 -19.59
CA TYR A 51 8.58 14.89 -18.46
C TYR A 51 9.58 15.52 -17.47
N GLU A 52 9.31 16.76 -17.04
CA GLU A 52 10.18 17.51 -16.11
C GLU A 52 10.02 17.05 -14.66
N ASP A 53 11.08 17.09 -13.86
CA ASP A 53 11.03 16.65 -12.45
C ASP A 53 10.20 17.57 -11.55
N ALA A 54 10.18 18.86 -11.86
CA ALA A 54 9.36 19.85 -11.17
C ALA A 54 8.69 20.76 -12.19
N MET A 55 7.42 21.10 -11.94
CA MET A 55 6.65 21.99 -12.79
C MET A 55 5.71 22.87 -11.96
N GLN A 56 5.40 24.05 -12.49
CA GLN A 56 4.44 24.97 -11.88
C GLN A 56 3.34 25.27 -12.87
N TYR A 57 2.09 25.23 -12.41
CA TYR A 57 0.92 25.62 -13.19
C TYR A 57 0.14 26.71 -12.48
N GLU A 58 -0.13 27.80 -13.18
CA GLU A 58 -1.07 28.83 -12.74
C GLU A 58 -2.44 28.53 -13.36
N LEU A 59 -3.46 28.40 -12.51
CA LEU A 59 -4.85 28.32 -12.92
C LEU A 59 -5.71 29.27 -12.08
N LYS A 60 -6.95 29.50 -12.49
CA LYS A 60 -7.90 30.29 -11.70
C LYS A 60 -8.91 29.37 -11.06
N VAL A 61 -9.15 29.54 -9.76
CA VAL A 61 -10.20 28.84 -9.02
C VAL A 61 -11.06 29.90 -8.33
N ASN A 62 -12.37 29.90 -8.56
CA ASN A 62 -13.28 30.94 -8.07
C ASN A 62 -12.87 32.37 -8.49
N GLY A 63 -12.22 32.51 -9.64
CA GLY A 63 -11.71 33.77 -10.17
C GLY A 63 -10.36 34.24 -9.61
N GLU A 64 -9.84 33.61 -8.56
CA GLU A 64 -8.54 33.93 -7.95
C GLU A 64 -7.41 33.07 -8.56
N PRO A 65 -6.21 33.64 -8.79
CA PRO A 65 -5.07 32.90 -9.30
C PRO A 65 -4.53 31.94 -8.23
N VAL A 66 -4.25 30.70 -8.64
CA VAL A 66 -3.70 29.62 -7.83
C VAL A 66 -2.49 29.06 -8.56
N VAL A 67 -1.35 28.97 -7.87
CA VAL A 67 -0.13 28.38 -8.41
C VAL A 67 0.08 27.01 -7.78
N LEU A 68 0.05 25.98 -8.62
CA LEU A 68 0.24 24.59 -8.25
C LEU A 68 1.69 24.18 -8.53
N HIS A 69 2.44 23.90 -7.46
CA HIS A 69 3.79 23.33 -7.51
C HIS A 69 3.69 21.82 -7.53
N LEU A 70 4.24 21.20 -8.57
CA LEU A 70 4.21 19.77 -8.79
C LEU A 70 5.64 19.22 -8.85
N GLU A 71 5.87 18.16 -8.10
CA GLU A 71 7.11 17.38 -8.06
C GLU A 71 6.80 15.95 -8.48
N LYS A 72 7.63 15.42 -9.36
CA LYS A 72 7.41 14.09 -9.94
C LYS A 72 7.54 13.04 -8.84
N ASN A 73 6.55 12.13 -8.76
CA ASN A 73 6.59 11.01 -7.85
C ASN A 73 7.55 9.93 -8.38
N LYS A 74 8.84 10.15 -8.20
CA LYS A 74 9.93 9.30 -8.68
C LYS A 74 9.94 7.91 -8.06
N GLN A 75 9.25 7.73 -6.93
CA GLN A 75 9.13 6.46 -6.21
C GLN A 75 7.84 5.70 -6.55
N LEU A 76 7.05 6.17 -7.52
CA LEU A 76 5.82 5.49 -7.90
C LEU A 76 6.06 4.06 -8.42
N PHE A 77 7.18 3.83 -9.10
CA PHE A 77 7.54 2.55 -9.68
C PHE A 77 8.88 2.07 -9.15
N SER A 78 9.02 0.77 -8.85
CA SER A 78 10.34 0.18 -8.62
C SER A 78 11.11 0.01 -9.93
N LYS A 79 12.44 -0.01 -9.89
CA LYS A 79 13.27 -0.21 -11.09
C LYS A 79 12.99 -1.50 -11.85
N ASP A 80 12.59 -2.56 -11.15
CA ASP A 80 12.25 -3.85 -11.75
C ASP A 80 10.75 -3.95 -12.09
N TYR A 81 10.04 -2.81 -12.15
CA TYR A 81 8.63 -2.73 -12.49
C TYR A 81 8.31 -3.50 -13.78
N SER A 82 7.33 -4.39 -13.68
CA SER A 82 6.91 -5.26 -14.76
C SER A 82 5.42 -5.19 -14.99
N GLU A 83 5.01 -5.13 -16.26
CA GLU A 83 3.62 -5.20 -16.69
C GLU A 83 3.39 -6.52 -17.42
N THR A 84 2.41 -7.31 -16.97
CA THR A 84 2.03 -8.58 -17.59
C THR A 84 0.61 -8.50 -18.14
N HIS A 85 0.42 -8.94 -19.39
CA HIS A 85 -0.89 -9.19 -19.99
C HIS A 85 -0.86 -10.47 -20.83
N TYR A 86 -2.01 -10.87 -21.38
CA TYR A 86 -2.16 -12.14 -22.10
C TYR A 86 -2.70 -11.95 -23.51
N SER A 87 -2.09 -12.65 -24.47
CA SER A 87 -2.57 -12.70 -25.85
C SER A 87 -3.88 -13.50 -25.98
N PRO A 88 -4.59 -13.43 -27.13
CA PRO A 88 -5.83 -14.18 -27.32
C PRO A 88 -5.69 -15.72 -27.20
N ASP A 89 -4.50 -16.26 -27.47
CA ASP A 89 -4.16 -17.68 -27.28
C ASP A 89 -3.65 -18.01 -25.86
N GLY A 90 -3.73 -17.05 -24.92
CA GLY A 90 -3.42 -17.25 -23.50
C GLY A 90 -1.94 -17.20 -23.14
N ARG A 91 -1.04 -16.82 -24.08
CA ARG A 91 0.39 -16.65 -23.77
C ARG A 91 0.61 -15.39 -22.96
N GLU A 92 1.46 -15.51 -21.95
CA GLU A 92 1.91 -14.40 -21.11
C GLU A 92 2.85 -13.47 -21.90
N ILE A 93 2.61 -12.17 -21.79
CA ILE A 93 3.42 -11.10 -22.38
C ILE A 93 3.79 -10.14 -21.25
N THR A 94 5.05 -10.21 -20.83
CA THR A 94 5.61 -9.30 -19.82
C THR A 94 6.49 -8.25 -20.48
N THR A 95 6.29 -6.99 -20.11
CA THR A 95 7.08 -5.85 -20.53
C THR A 95 7.67 -5.13 -19.32
N TYR A 96 8.81 -4.46 -19.51
CA TYR A 96 9.50 -3.67 -18.50
C TYR A 96 9.60 -2.23 -19.00
N PRO A 97 8.59 -1.38 -18.73
CA PRO A 97 8.59 0.02 -19.15
C PRO A 97 9.74 0.80 -18.51
N LEU A 98 10.12 1.91 -19.15
CA LEU A 98 11.08 2.84 -18.57
C LEU A 98 10.39 3.61 -17.44
N VAL A 99 10.75 3.28 -16.19
CA VAL A 99 10.13 3.85 -14.98
C VAL A 99 10.33 5.35 -14.83
N GLU A 100 11.35 5.92 -15.48
CA GLU A 100 11.57 7.37 -15.54
C GLU A 100 10.62 8.09 -16.50
N ASP A 101 10.03 7.40 -17.49
CA ASP A 101 9.18 8.02 -18.53
C ASP A 101 7.71 8.07 -18.10
N HIS A 102 7.45 8.71 -16.96
CA HIS A 102 6.11 8.91 -16.42
C HIS A 102 5.82 10.37 -16.06
N CYS A 103 4.55 10.65 -15.80
CA CYS A 103 3.95 11.98 -15.72
C CYS A 103 3.13 12.17 -14.43
N TYR A 104 3.46 11.44 -13.37
CA TYR A 104 2.69 11.41 -12.12
C TYR A 104 3.41 12.23 -11.05
N TYR A 105 2.68 13.15 -10.44
CA TYR A 105 3.23 14.20 -9.58
C TYR A 105 2.47 14.26 -8.26
N HIS A 106 3.18 14.64 -7.21
CA HIS A 106 2.60 15.19 -5.99
C HIS A 106 2.83 16.69 -5.96
N GLY A 107 2.07 17.42 -5.17
CA GLY A 107 2.21 18.86 -5.17
C GLY A 107 1.56 19.59 -4.02
N ARG A 108 1.71 20.91 -4.07
CA ARG A 108 1.13 21.88 -3.12
C ARG A 108 0.79 23.16 -3.84
N ILE A 109 -0.08 23.94 -3.23
CA ILE A 109 -0.45 25.28 -3.67
C ILE A 109 0.46 26.30 -2.99
N GLU A 110 0.92 27.27 -3.77
CA GLU A 110 1.72 28.38 -3.26
C GLU A 110 0.96 29.15 -2.16
N ASN A 111 1.63 29.38 -1.02
CA ASN A 111 1.08 30.06 0.15
C ASN A 111 -0.09 29.34 0.87
N ASP A 112 -0.30 28.05 0.61
CA ASP A 112 -1.22 27.20 1.38
C ASP A 112 -0.46 26.01 1.97
N ALA A 113 -0.07 26.11 3.25
CA ALA A 113 0.77 25.11 3.92
C ALA A 113 0.08 23.75 4.10
N ASP A 114 -1.25 23.74 4.16
CA ASP A 114 -2.07 22.54 4.38
C ASP A 114 -2.61 21.95 3.07
N SER A 115 -2.19 22.51 1.92
CA SER A 115 -2.54 22.01 0.60
C SER A 115 -1.76 20.75 0.24
N THR A 116 -2.40 19.89 -0.51
CA THR A 116 -1.80 18.72 -1.14
C THR A 116 -2.36 18.54 -2.55
N ALA A 117 -1.68 17.77 -3.39
CA ALA A 117 -2.14 17.44 -4.73
C ALA A 117 -1.53 16.12 -5.20
N SER A 118 -2.32 15.34 -5.95
CA SER A 118 -1.86 14.20 -6.74
C SER A 118 -2.41 14.36 -8.15
N ILE A 119 -1.49 14.54 -9.10
CA ILE A 119 -1.78 14.99 -10.45
C ILE A 119 -1.04 14.14 -11.48
N SER A 120 -1.78 13.66 -12.46
CA SER A 120 -1.29 13.16 -13.74
C SER A 120 -1.19 14.32 -14.72
N ALA A 121 -0.04 14.46 -15.39
CA ALA A 121 0.18 15.43 -16.45
C ALA A 121 0.35 14.76 -17.83
N CYS A 122 0.01 13.47 -17.97
CA CYS A 122 0.25 12.69 -19.18
C CYS A 122 -0.52 13.23 -20.39
N ASN A 123 -1.79 13.59 -20.20
CA ASN A 123 -2.71 14.04 -21.24
C ASN A 123 -3.47 15.30 -20.77
N GLY A 124 -2.72 16.28 -20.28
CA GLY A 124 -3.25 17.41 -19.51
C GLY A 124 -3.33 17.07 -18.01
N LEU A 125 -3.63 18.08 -17.18
CA LEU A 125 -3.74 17.91 -15.73
C LEU A 125 -5.01 17.12 -15.39
N LYS A 126 -4.83 15.97 -14.73
CA LYS A 126 -5.90 15.15 -14.19
C LYS A 126 -5.58 14.71 -12.77
N GLY A 127 -6.52 14.84 -11.85
CA GLY A 127 -6.32 14.39 -10.47
C GLY A 127 -7.05 15.28 -9.48
N HIS A 128 -6.46 15.48 -8.31
CA HIS A 128 -7.06 16.27 -7.25
C HIS A 128 -6.04 17.17 -6.55
N PHE A 129 -6.54 18.24 -5.95
CA PHE A 129 -5.78 19.13 -5.09
C PHE A 129 -6.65 19.72 -3.98
N LYS A 130 -6.03 20.08 -2.87
CA LYS A 130 -6.68 20.72 -1.73
C LYS A 130 -6.34 22.21 -1.70
N LEU A 131 -7.34 23.06 -1.59
CA LEU A 131 -7.21 24.50 -1.47
C LEU A 131 -8.07 24.99 -0.31
N GLN A 132 -7.47 25.66 0.67
CA GLN A 132 -8.17 26.24 1.83
C GLN A 132 -9.08 25.25 2.57
N GLY A 133 -8.66 23.99 2.68
CA GLY A 133 -9.44 22.95 3.37
C GLY A 133 -10.37 22.14 2.46
N GLU A 134 -10.61 22.60 1.23
CA GLU A 134 -11.60 22.03 0.30
C GLU A 134 -10.93 21.19 -0.79
N MET A 135 -11.57 20.06 -1.15
CA MET A 135 -11.05 19.14 -2.17
C MET A 135 -11.61 19.47 -3.55
N TYR A 136 -10.71 19.74 -4.49
CA TYR A 136 -11.00 20.02 -5.88
C TYR A 136 -10.50 18.89 -6.78
N LEU A 137 -11.29 18.57 -7.81
CA LEU A 137 -10.94 17.69 -8.91
C LEU A 137 -10.62 18.53 -10.14
N ILE A 138 -9.63 18.08 -10.91
CA ILE A 138 -9.28 18.65 -12.21
C ILE A 138 -9.24 17.55 -13.25
N GLU A 139 -9.84 17.79 -14.42
CA GLU A 139 -9.72 16.88 -15.56
C GLU A 139 -9.76 17.62 -16.90
N PRO A 140 -9.10 17.10 -17.95
CA PRO A 140 -9.15 17.68 -19.29
C PRO A 140 -10.53 17.58 -19.92
N LEU A 141 -11.00 18.65 -20.56
CA LEU A 141 -12.23 18.61 -21.36
C LEU A 141 -11.98 17.94 -22.71
N LYS A 142 -12.83 16.98 -23.09
CA LYS A 142 -12.80 16.32 -24.42
C LYS A 142 -13.32 17.23 -25.54
N LEU A 143 -12.78 18.43 -25.67
CA LEU A 143 -13.01 19.34 -26.78
C LEU A 143 -11.81 19.27 -27.73
N SER A 144 -12.06 18.99 -29.01
CA SER A 144 -11.02 18.96 -30.05
C SER A 144 -10.19 20.26 -30.03
N ASP A 145 -8.88 20.13 -29.85
CA ASP A 145 -7.86 21.19 -29.84
C ASP A 145 -7.87 22.20 -28.66
N SER A 146 -8.49 21.88 -27.53
CA SER A 146 -8.55 22.77 -26.36
C SER A 146 -7.64 22.32 -25.20
N GLU A 147 -6.81 23.23 -24.66
CA GLU A 147 -6.08 23.06 -23.39
C GLU A 147 -6.98 23.34 -22.17
N ALA A 148 -8.30 23.19 -22.31
CA ALA A 148 -9.25 23.51 -21.26
C ALA A 148 -9.45 22.34 -20.29
N HIS A 149 -9.61 22.68 -19.02
CA HIS A 149 -9.87 21.74 -17.94
C HIS A 149 -11.15 22.13 -17.21
N ALA A 150 -11.86 21.11 -16.71
CA ALA A 150 -12.88 21.32 -15.71
C ALA A 150 -12.22 21.28 -14.32
N VAL A 151 -12.49 22.28 -13.51
CA VAL A 151 -12.18 22.28 -12.07
C VAL A 151 -13.49 22.35 -11.31
N TYR A 152 -13.70 21.44 -10.39
CA TYR A 152 -14.92 21.38 -9.59
C TYR A 152 -14.65 20.76 -8.25
N LYS A 153 -15.50 21.08 -7.28
CA LYS A 153 -15.45 20.42 -5.99
C LYS A 153 -16.07 19.03 -6.07
N TYR A 154 -15.57 18.11 -5.25
CA TYR A 154 -16.15 16.77 -5.18
C TYR A 154 -17.66 16.81 -4.86
N GLU A 155 -18.11 17.73 -4.01
CA GLU A 155 -19.53 17.89 -3.63
C GLU A 155 -20.47 18.13 -4.83
N ASN A 156 -19.95 18.61 -5.96
CA ASN A 156 -20.71 18.91 -7.17
C ASN A 156 -20.93 17.71 -8.10
N VAL A 157 -20.28 16.57 -7.84
CA VAL A 157 -20.50 15.34 -8.63
C VAL A 157 -21.90 14.79 -8.31
N GLU A 158 -22.72 14.50 -9.33
CA GLU A 158 -24.00 13.81 -9.13
C GLU A 158 -23.73 12.42 -8.54
N LYS A 159 -24.32 12.17 -7.38
CA LYS A 159 -24.22 10.89 -6.67
C LYS A 159 -25.48 10.10 -7.00
N GLU A 160 -25.34 8.87 -7.50
CA GLU A 160 -26.49 7.97 -7.57
C GLU A 160 -27.00 7.71 -6.14
N ASP A 161 -28.32 7.72 -5.94
CA ASP A 161 -29.00 7.47 -4.65
C ASP A 161 -28.82 5.99 -4.22
N GLU A 162 -27.57 5.56 -4.02
CA GLU A 162 -27.23 4.26 -3.46
C GLU A 162 -26.98 4.36 -1.96
N ALA A 163 -27.37 3.32 -1.21
CA ALA A 163 -27.02 3.19 0.20
C ALA A 163 -25.48 3.20 0.36
N LEU A 164 -24.99 3.83 1.44
CA LEU A 164 -23.56 3.86 1.76
C LEU A 164 -22.99 2.44 1.72
N LYS A 165 -21.94 2.27 0.92
CA LYS A 165 -21.27 0.98 0.77
C LYS A 165 -20.26 0.79 1.89
N MET A 166 -20.19 -0.44 2.40
CA MET A 166 -19.36 -0.77 3.55
C MET A 166 -18.05 -1.45 3.11
N CYS A 167 -17.05 -1.40 3.97
CA CYS A 167 -15.95 -2.36 3.93
C CYS A 167 -16.45 -3.72 4.43
N GLY A 168 -15.92 -4.82 3.87
CA GLY A 168 -16.32 -6.17 4.25
C GLY A 168 -15.65 -6.72 5.51
N VAL A 169 -14.67 -6.03 6.06
CA VAL A 169 -14.01 -6.45 7.31
C VAL A 169 -14.99 -6.24 8.47
N THR A 170 -15.37 -7.31 9.16
CA THR A 170 -16.21 -7.24 10.36
C THR A 170 -15.35 -7.24 11.61
N GLN A 171 -15.51 -6.24 12.48
CA GLN A 171 -14.83 -6.20 13.77
C GLN A 171 -15.53 -7.15 14.76
N ASN A 172 -14.81 -8.14 15.28
CA ASN A 172 -15.18 -8.77 16.54
C ASN A 172 -14.69 -7.88 17.68
N TRP A 173 -15.61 -7.27 18.44
CA TRP A 173 -15.31 -6.66 19.73
C TRP A 173 -14.85 -7.77 20.69
N GLU A 174 -13.57 -8.11 20.67
CA GLU A 174 -12.91 -8.60 21.86
C GLU A 174 -12.56 -7.34 22.66
N SER A 175 -13.10 -7.25 23.88
CA SER A 175 -12.86 -6.11 24.76
C SER A 175 -11.37 -6.04 25.10
N TYR A 176 -10.62 -5.22 24.36
CA TYR A 176 -9.32 -4.77 24.83
C TYR A 176 -9.55 -3.98 26.11
N GLU A 177 -8.81 -4.32 27.16
CA GLU A 177 -8.82 -3.55 28.39
C GLU A 177 -8.60 -2.07 28.07
N PRO A 178 -9.30 -1.15 28.75
CA PRO A 178 -9.16 0.28 28.49
C PRO A 178 -7.69 0.65 28.61
N ILE A 179 -7.14 1.19 27.52
CA ILE A 179 -5.82 1.79 27.40
C ILE A 179 -5.44 2.40 28.75
N LYS A 180 -4.58 1.72 29.51
CA LYS A 180 -3.97 2.34 30.69
C LYS A 180 -3.28 3.57 30.16
N LYS A 181 -3.78 4.75 30.55
CA LYS A 181 -3.21 6.08 30.25
C LYS A 181 -1.71 5.96 30.03
N ALA A 182 -1.29 5.96 28.77
CA ALA A 182 0.09 6.08 28.38
C ALA A 182 0.53 7.44 28.90
N SER A 183 1.14 7.40 30.07
CA SER A 183 1.72 8.56 30.72
C SER A 183 2.86 9.00 29.81
N GLN A 184 2.69 10.14 29.15
CA GLN A 184 3.75 10.98 28.61
C GLN A 184 5.03 10.21 28.20
N LEU A 185 4.95 9.44 27.12
CA LEU A 185 6.16 9.08 26.39
C LEU A 185 6.60 10.34 25.64
N VAL A 186 7.38 11.16 26.34
CA VAL A 186 8.31 12.07 25.69
C VAL A 186 9.15 11.19 24.78
N VAL A 187 9.02 11.39 23.46
CA VAL A 187 9.91 10.82 22.45
C VAL A 187 11.34 11.10 22.91
N THR A 188 12.03 10.09 23.43
CA THR A 188 13.42 10.22 23.81
C THR A 188 14.25 10.38 22.53
N ALA A 189 15.22 11.28 22.57
CA ALA A 189 16.10 11.63 21.46
C ALA A 189 16.91 10.46 20.85
N GLU A 190 16.79 9.25 21.40
CA GLU A 190 17.40 8.02 20.86
C GLU A 190 16.63 7.40 19.68
N HIS A 191 15.35 7.73 19.48
CA HIS A 191 14.57 7.22 18.33
C HIS A 191 14.71 8.04 17.03
N GLN A 192 15.54 9.10 17.03
CA GLN A 192 15.78 9.97 15.86
C GLN A 192 16.94 9.51 14.97
N LYS A 193 17.48 8.29 15.17
CA LYS A 193 18.72 7.81 14.54
C LYS A 193 18.52 6.91 13.29
N TYR A 194 17.29 6.64 12.88
CA TYR A 194 16.95 5.75 11.77
C TYR A 194 16.04 6.45 10.75
N ASN A 195 16.14 6.12 9.46
CA ASN A 195 15.14 6.53 8.46
C ASN A 195 13.76 6.01 8.92
N PRO A 196 12.79 6.88 9.25
CA PRO A 196 11.53 6.45 9.87
C PRO A 196 10.58 5.77 8.88
N PHE A 197 10.85 5.86 7.57
CA PHE A 197 9.93 5.34 6.57
C PHE A 197 9.91 3.81 6.50
N ARG A 198 8.75 3.28 6.14
CA ARG A 198 8.58 1.90 5.66
C ARG A 198 8.22 1.92 4.18
N PHE A 199 8.54 0.85 3.46
CA PHE A 199 8.30 0.75 2.02
C PHE A 199 7.41 -0.45 1.76
N VAL A 200 6.32 -0.25 1.01
CA VAL A 200 5.44 -1.35 0.58
C VAL A 200 5.63 -1.52 -0.92
N GLU A 201 6.30 -2.62 -1.29
CA GLU A 201 6.37 -3.11 -2.67
C GLU A 201 5.01 -3.68 -3.08
N LEU A 202 4.17 -2.85 -3.69
CA LEU A 202 2.81 -3.18 -4.08
C LEU A 202 2.77 -3.85 -5.47
N PHE A 203 2.01 -4.94 -5.58
CA PHE A 203 1.67 -5.57 -6.86
C PHE A 203 0.17 -5.46 -7.14
N LEU A 204 -0.22 -4.91 -8.30
CA LEU A 204 -1.63 -4.80 -8.67
C LEU A 204 -2.04 -5.89 -9.65
N VAL A 205 -3.24 -6.43 -9.46
CA VAL A 205 -3.87 -7.37 -10.39
C VAL A 205 -5.20 -6.80 -10.85
N VAL A 206 -5.48 -6.88 -12.15
CA VAL A 206 -6.73 -6.43 -12.75
C VAL A 206 -7.44 -7.60 -13.40
N ASP A 207 -8.69 -7.84 -13.00
CA ASP A 207 -9.48 -8.97 -13.49
C ASP A 207 -10.03 -8.75 -14.92
N LYS A 208 -10.57 -9.84 -15.49
CA LYS A 208 -11.15 -9.85 -16.83
C LYS A 208 -12.39 -8.98 -16.94
N ALA A 209 -13.17 -8.84 -15.86
CA ALA A 209 -14.35 -7.99 -15.83
C ALA A 209 -13.96 -6.51 -16.03
N MET A 210 -12.90 -6.04 -15.38
CA MET A 210 -12.36 -4.69 -15.56
C MET A 210 -11.87 -4.46 -17.00
N VAL A 211 -11.23 -5.45 -17.61
CA VAL A 211 -10.81 -5.40 -19.02
C VAL A 211 -12.03 -5.24 -19.93
N THR A 212 -13.10 -5.98 -19.65
CA THR A 212 -14.35 -5.91 -20.41
C THR A 212 -15.05 -4.57 -20.22
N LYS A 213 -15.11 -4.05 -18.97
CA LYS A 213 -15.66 -2.73 -18.62
C LYS A 213 -14.97 -1.60 -19.40
N ASN A 214 -13.66 -1.73 -19.64
CA ASN A 214 -12.86 -0.75 -20.39
C ASN A 214 -12.68 -1.12 -21.88
N ASN A 215 -13.57 -1.93 -22.44
CA ASN A 215 -13.59 -2.29 -23.87
C ASN A 215 -12.27 -2.93 -24.39
N GLY A 216 -11.48 -3.54 -23.51
CA GLY A 216 -10.18 -4.13 -23.85
C GLY A 216 -9.03 -3.12 -23.97
N ASP A 217 -9.25 -1.85 -23.61
CA ASP A 217 -8.22 -0.80 -23.65
C ASP A 217 -7.26 -0.95 -22.46
N LEU A 218 -6.15 -1.64 -22.69
CA LEU A 218 -5.14 -1.91 -21.66
C LEU A 218 -4.42 -0.63 -21.23
N ASP A 219 -4.22 0.34 -22.12
CA ASP A 219 -3.50 1.58 -21.81
C ASP A 219 -4.35 2.48 -20.90
N LYS A 220 -5.67 2.51 -21.12
CA LYS A 220 -6.62 3.17 -20.20
C LYS A 220 -6.59 2.55 -18.80
N ILE A 221 -6.57 1.22 -18.70
CA ILE A 221 -6.51 0.50 -17.43
C ILE A 221 -5.20 0.81 -16.70
N LYS A 222 -4.06 0.70 -17.39
CA LYS A 222 -2.72 1.01 -16.86
C LYS A 222 -2.66 2.43 -16.31
N THR A 223 -3.06 3.41 -17.11
CA THR A 223 -3.09 4.83 -16.72
C THR A 223 -3.89 5.02 -15.44
N ARG A 224 -5.05 4.37 -15.35
CA ARG A 224 -5.91 4.42 -14.17
C ARG A 224 -5.23 3.83 -12.93
N MET A 225 -4.54 2.70 -13.07
CA MET A 225 -3.82 2.08 -11.96
C MET A 225 -2.71 3.00 -11.45
N TYR A 226 -1.99 3.66 -12.34
CA TYR A 226 -0.90 4.57 -11.96
C TYR A 226 -1.43 5.80 -11.22
N GLU A 227 -2.54 6.38 -11.66
CA GLU A 227 -3.19 7.51 -10.98
C GLU A 227 -3.73 7.13 -9.58
N ILE A 228 -4.28 5.91 -9.45
CA ILE A 228 -4.73 5.36 -8.16
C ILE A 228 -3.54 5.20 -7.22
N VAL A 229 -2.46 4.53 -7.64
CA VAL A 229 -1.28 4.29 -6.78
C VAL A 229 -0.56 5.60 -6.44
N ASN A 230 -0.52 6.56 -7.37
CA ASN A 230 0.02 7.89 -7.08
C ASN A 230 -0.71 8.55 -5.91
N THR A 231 -2.03 8.42 -5.86
CA THR A 231 -2.84 8.94 -4.75
C THR A 231 -2.66 8.12 -3.47
N VAL A 232 -2.55 6.80 -3.57
CA VAL A 232 -2.27 5.93 -2.40
C VAL A 232 -0.91 6.29 -1.77
N ASN A 233 0.11 6.54 -2.58
CA ASN A 233 1.42 6.96 -2.08
C ASN A 233 1.35 8.32 -1.36
N GLU A 234 0.54 9.28 -1.87
CA GLU A 234 0.30 10.56 -1.18
C GLU A 234 -0.34 10.34 0.20
N ILE A 235 -1.37 9.50 0.27
CA ILE A 235 -2.11 9.16 1.50
C ILE A 235 -1.17 8.57 2.57
N TYR A 236 -0.33 7.60 2.19
CA TYR A 236 0.52 6.87 3.13
C TYR A 236 1.74 7.67 3.61
N ARG A 237 2.08 8.78 2.95
CA ARG A 237 3.16 9.67 3.40
C ARG A 237 2.94 10.19 4.83
N TYR A 238 1.69 10.45 5.22
CA TYR A 238 1.35 10.83 6.60
C TYR A 238 1.69 9.75 7.63
N MET A 239 1.66 8.48 7.21
CA MET A 239 1.94 7.32 8.05
C MET A 239 3.43 6.98 8.11
N TYR A 240 4.30 7.77 7.45
CA TYR A 240 5.70 7.43 7.18
C TYR A 240 5.82 6.09 6.42
N ILE A 241 4.96 5.88 5.42
CA ILE A 241 5.01 4.70 4.55
C ILE A 241 5.04 5.18 3.09
N HIS A 242 5.98 4.64 2.32
CA HIS A 242 6.04 4.80 0.87
C HIS A 242 5.43 3.57 0.19
N VAL A 243 4.62 3.79 -0.83
CA VAL A 243 4.00 2.72 -1.62
C VAL A 243 4.54 2.79 -3.04
N ALA A 244 5.31 1.76 -3.42
CA ALA A 244 5.92 1.66 -4.74
C ALA A 244 5.28 0.53 -5.53
N LEU A 245 4.85 0.80 -6.77
CA LEU A 245 4.30 -0.21 -7.66
C LEU A 245 5.44 -1.02 -8.29
N VAL A 246 5.51 -2.31 -7.94
CA VAL A 246 6.57 -3.22 -8.43
C VAL A 246 6.10 -4.14 -9.55
N GLY A 247 4.79 -4.24 -9.75
CA GLY A 247 4.24 -4.91 -10.91
C GLY A 247 2.73 -4.72 -11.08
N LEU A 248 2.29 -4.90 -12.32
CA LEU A 248 0.89 -4.86 -12.72
C LEU A 248 0.59 -6.07 -13.62
N GLU A 249 -0.37 -6.90 -13.24
CA GLU A 249 -0.83 -8.01 -14.06
C GLU A 249 -2.30 -7.83 -14.45
N ILE A 250 -2.58 -7.81 -15.75
CA ILE A 250 -3.92 -7.66 -16.29
C ILE A 250 -4.35 -9.01 -16.88
N TRP A 251 -5.39 -9.62 -16.33
CA TRP A 251 -5.99 -10.87 -16.82
C TRP A 251 -6.81 -10.63 -18.09
N SER A 252 -6.14 -10.17 -19.15
CA SER A 252 -6.77 -9.78 -20.43
C SER A 252 -7.35 -10.94 -21.23
N ASN A 253 -6.93 -12.18 -20.97
CA ASN A 253 -7.46 -13.39 -21.61
C ASN A 253 -8.57 -14.03 -20.78
N GLU A 254 -8.24 -14.61 -19.62
CA GLU A 254 -9.14 -15.23 -18.65
C GLU A 254 -8.62 -15.00 -17.23
N ASP A 255 -9.50 -14.99 -16.24
CA ASP A 255 -9.11 -14.86 -14.83
C ASP A 255 -8.29 -16.07 -14.37
N LYS A 256 -7.30 -15.84 -13.50
CA LYS A 256 -6.47 -16.92 -12.91
C LYS A 256 -7.11 -17.55 -11.67
N ILE A 257 -8.18 -16.94 -11.17
CA ILE A 257 -9.06 -17.46 -10.11
C ILE A 257 -10.52 -17.25 -10.53
N THR A 258 -11.44 -17.96 -9.90
CA THR A 258 -12.87 -17.64 -10.06
C THR A 258 -13.22 -16.40 -9.22
N VAL A 259 -13.46 -15.26 -9.87
CA VAL A 259 -13.93 -14.03 -9.21
C VAL A 259 -15.43 -14.10 -8.98
N LYS A 260 -15.89 -13.96 -7.73
CA LYS A 260 -17.31 -14.01 -7.34
C LYS A 260 -17.74 -12.76 -6.58
N PRO A 261 -19.05 -12.43 -6.59
CA PRO A 261 -19.61 -11.37 -5.72
C PRO A 261 -19.36 -11.61 -4.23
N GLU A 262 -19.29 -12.87 -3.79
CA GLU A 262 -18.92 -13.22 -2.41
C GLU A 262 -17.45 -12.84 -2.13
N ALA A 263 -17.24 -11.65 -1.57
CA ALA A 263 -15.92 -11.06 -1.32
C ALA A 263 -14.96 -11.99 -0.56
N GLY A 264 -15.45 -12.68 0.47
CA GLY A 264 -14.65 -13.63 1.26
C GLY A 264 -14.12 -14.81 0.45
N TYR A 265 -14.91 -15.33 -0.50
CA TYR A 265 -14.47 -16.38 -1.42
C TYR A 265 -13.37 -15.86 -2.34
N THR A 266 -13.60 -14.70 -2.96
CA THR A 266 -12.67 -14.08 -3.92
C THR A 266 -11.34 -13.73 -3.25
N LEU A 267 -11.36 -13.09 -2.08
CA LEU A 267 -10.15 -12.77 -1.31
C LEU A 267 -9.36 -14.04 -0.96
N ASN A 268 -10.05 -15.10 -0.55
CA ASN A 268 -9.39 -16.36 -0.21
C ASN A 268 -8.72 -17.02 -1.42
N ALA A 269 -9.41 -17.05 -2.56
CA ALA A 269 -8.87 -17.59 -3.81
C ALA A 269 -7.69 -16.74 -4.32
N PHE A 270 -7.79 -15.41 -4.23
CA PHE A 270 -6.73 -14.48 -4.63
C PHE A 270 -5.49 -14.64 -3.75
N GLY A 271 -5.65 -14.74 -2.44
CA GLY A 271 -4.53 -14.99 -1.51
C GLY A 271 -3.82 -16.32 -1.78
N GLU A 272 -4.57 -17.41 -2.05
CA GLU A 272 -3.96 -18.69 -2.42
C GLU A 272 -3.20 -18.60 -3.75
N TRP A 273 -3.78 -17.93 -4.76
CA TRP A 273 -3.10 -17.70 -6.03
C TRP A 273 -1.84 -16.85 -5.86
N ARG A 274 -1.88 -15.77 -5.08
CA ARG A 274 -0.70 -14.95 -4.78
C ARG A 274 0.42 -15.81 -4.20
N LYS A 275 0.09 -16.63 -3.20
CA LYS A 275 1.05 -17.51 -2.51
C LYS A 275 1.67 -18.54 -3.44
N THR A 276 0.85 -19.21 -4.24
CA THR A 276 1.25 -20.42 -4.98
C THR A 276 1.73 -20.15 -6.40
N ASP A 277 1.37 -19.01 -6.99
CA ASP A 277 1.77 -18.59 -8.33
C ASP A 277 2.60 -17.30 -8.28
N LEU A 278 1.98 -16.15 -7.97
CA LEU A 278 2.60 -14.83 -8.16
C LEU A 278 3.93 -14.66 -7.39
N LEU A 279 3.96 -15.01 -6.10
CA LEU A 279 5.16 -14.89 -5.26
C LEU A 279 6.31 -15.79 -5.73
N THR A 280 6.04 -16.84 -6.50
CA THR A 280 7.10 -17.73 -7.01
C THR A 280 7.89 -17.13 -8.17
N ARG A 281 7.31 -16.11 -8.84
CA ARG A 281 7.86 -15.48 -10.04
C ARG A 281 8.16 -13.99 -9.91
N LYS A 282 7.57 -13.30 -8.92
CA LYS A 282 7.81 -11.87 -8.67
C LYS A 282 7.80 -11.57 -7.17
N LYS A 283 8.92 -11.05 -6.63
CA LYS A 283 9.01 -10.55 -5.26
C LYS A 283 8.17 -9.26 -5.13
N HIS A 284 7.41 -9.17 -4.04
CA HIS A 284 6.59 -8.01 -3.64
C HIS A 284 6.04 -8.25 -2.23
N ASP A 285 5.66 -7.19 -1.53
CA ASP A 285 5.24 -7.22 -0.12
C ASP A 285 3.74 -7.45 0.04
N ASN A 286 2.95 -6.80 -0.82
CA ASN A 286 1.49 -6.79 -0.79
C ASN A 286 0.91 -6.86 -2.20
N ALA A 287 -0.23 -7.54 -2.38
CA ALA A 287 -0.94 -7.53 -3.66
C ALA A 287 -2.41 -7.16 -3.52
N GLN A 288 -2.93 -6.33 -4.42
CA GLN A 288 -4.34 -5.93 -4.42
C GLN A 288 -4.99 -6.31 -5.75
N LEU A 289 -6.16 -6.97 -5.69
CA LEU A 289 -6.97 -7.30 -6.86
C LEU A 289 -8.03 -6.23 -7.09
N LEU A 290 -8.05 -5.64 -8.29
CA LEU A 290 -9.12 -4.76 -8.74
C LEU A 290 -10.09 -5.53 -9.64
N THR A 291 -11.38 -5.41 -9.34
CA THR A 291 -12.45 -6.14 -10.05
C THR A 291 -13.61 -5.22 -10.42
N ALA A 292 -14.18 -5.42 -11.62
CA ALA A 292 -15.45 -4.78 -11.99
C ALA A 292 -16.69 -5.61 -11.60
N ILE A 293 -16.51 -6.73 -10.91
CA ILE A 293 -17.61 -7.49 -10.32
C ILE A 293 -18.16 -6.71 -9.13
N ASP A 294 -19.49 -6.54 -9.09
CA ASP A 294 -20.17 -5.97 -7.92
C ASP A 294 -20.12 -6.99 -6.78
N LEU A 295 -19.45 -6.61 -5.69
CA LEU A 295 -19.28 -7.47 -4.53
C LEU A 295 -20.50 -7.36 -3.61
N ASP A 296 -20.90 -8.48 -3.03
CA ASP A 296 -22.08 -8.54 -2.18
C ASP A 296 -21.87 -7.71 -0.90
N ARG A 297 -22.61 -6.60 -0.78
CA ARG A 297 -22.72 -5.72 0.41
C ARG A 297 -21.48 -4.87 0.73
N VAL A 298 -20.39 -5.05 0.00
CA VAL A 298 -19.09 -4.43 0.31
C VAL A 298 -18.43 -3.92 -0.96
N ILE A 299 -17.46 -3.02 -0.86
CA ILE A 299 -16.68 -2.52 -2.01
C ILE A 299 -15.18 -2.81 -1.90
N GLY A 300 -14.78 -3.44 -0.80
CA GLY A 300 -13.42 -3.86 -0.54
C GLY A 300 -13.40 -4.89 0.60
N LEU A 301 -12.38 -5.74 0.60
CA LEU A 301 -12.11 -6.67 1.69
C LEU A 301 -10.62 -7.05 1.72
N ALA A 302 -10.02 -7.01 2.90
CA ALA A 302 -8.65 -7.41 3.14
C ALA A 302 -8.48 -8.19 4.45
N TYR A 303 -7.35 -8.89 4.58
CA TYR A 303 -6.96 -9.52 5.85
C TYR A 303 -6.34 -8.48 6.80
N VAL A 304 -6.75 -8.49 8.07
CA VAL A 304 -6.20 -7.57 9.08
C VAL A 304 -4.84 -8.04 9.62
N GLY A 305 -3.89 -7.11 9.80
CA GLY A 305 -2.60 -7.36 10.45
C GLY A 305 -1.79 -8.46 9.77
N SER A 306 -1.63 -8.33 8.46
CA SER A 306 -1.22 -9.42 7.59
C SER A 306 -0.16 -9.03 6.55
N MET A 307 0.33 -7.78 6.60
CA MET A 307 1.44 -7.30 5.77
C MET A 307 2.61 -8.30 5.80
N CYS A 308 3.27 -8.48 4.66
CA CYS A 308 4.32 -9.49 4.41
C CYS A 308 3.86 -10.97 4.41
N HIS A 309 2.70 -11.33 4.96
CA HIS A 309 2.28 -12.73 4.98
C HIS A 309 2.04 -13.26 3.56
N PRO A 310 2.58 -14.43 3.17
CA PRO A 310 2.62 -14.88 1.77
C PRO A 310 1.23 -15.03 1.13
N LYS A 311 0.25 -15.53 1.89
CA LYS A 311 -1.15 -15.62 1.43
C LYS A 311 -1.98 -14.36 1.74
N ARG A 312 -1.69 -13.70 2.87
CA ARG A 312 -2.66 -12.82 3.54
C ARG A 312 -2.34 -11.34 3.36
N SER A 313 -1.13 -10.99 2.91
CA SER A 313 -0.81 -9.64 2.46
C SER A 313 -1.49 -9.35 1.13
N THR A 314 -2.83 -9.34 1.18
CA THR A 314 -3.74 -9.19 0.06
C THR A 314 -5.02 -8.48 0.46
N GLY A 315 -5.58 -7.76 -0.50
CA GLY A 315 -6.96 -7.29 -0.47
C GLY A 315 -7.60 -7.36 -1.86
N ILE A 316 -8.92 -7.18 -1.88
CA ILE A 316 -9.72 -7.05 -3.11
C ILE A 316 -10.47 -5.73 -3.07
N ILE A 317 -10.54 -5.06 -4.21
CA ILE A 317 -11.09 -3.70 -4.36
C ILE A 317 -12.05 -3.72 -5.53
N GLN A 318 -13.29 -3.35 -5.29
CA GLN A 318 -14.26 -3.14 -6.36
C GLN A 318 -13.94 -1.84 -7.10
N ASP A 319 -14.07 -1.87 -8.42
CA ASP A 319 -14.05 -0.71 -9.29
C ASP A 319 -15.33 0.13 -9.14
N TYR A 320 -15.55 0.64 -7.93
CA TYR A 320 -16.83 1.18 -7.47
C TYR A 320 -17.20 2.51 -8.14
N SER A 321 -16.22 3.36 -8.46
CA SER A 321 -16.44 4.69 -9.03
C SER A 321 -15.44 4.98 -10.14
N GLU A 322 -15.84 5.72 -11.17
CA GLU A 322 -14.93 6.23 -12.21
C GLU A 322 -13.94 7.28 -11.66
N ILE A 323 -14.21 7.85 -10.48
CA ILE A 323 -13.32 8.81 -9.82
C ILE A 323 -12.17 8.06 -9.16
N ASN A 324 -10.95 8.30 -9.67
CA ASN A 324 -9.74 7.61 -9.18
C ASN A 324 -9.44 7.85 -7.70
N LEU A 325 -9.75 9.04 -7.17
CA LEU A 325 -9.62 9.34 -5.74
C LEU A 325 -10.45 8.38 -4.87
N VAL A 326 -11.68 8.06 -5.28
CA VAL A 326 -12.57 7.16 -4.54
C VAL A 326 -11.96 5.76 -4.47
N VAL A 327 -11.50 5.23 -5.60
CA VAL A 327 -10.87 3.89 -5.65
C VAL A 327 -9.53 3.86 -4.91
N ALA A 328 -8.77 4.96 -4.94
CA ALA A 328 -7.54 5.09 -4.15
C ALA A 328 -7.81 5.08 -2.63
N VAL A 329 -8.89 5.72 -2.17
CA VAL A 329 -9.29 5.66 -0.75
C VAL A 329 -9.71 4.26 -0.35
N ILE A 330 -10.43 3.52 -1.21
CA ILE A 330 -10.75 2.10 -0.95
C ILE A 330 -9.46 1.27 -0.88
N MET A 331 -8.54 1.45 -1.83
CA MET A 331 -7.25 0.75 -1.82
C MET A 331 -6.45 1.03 -0.54
N ALA A 332 -6.36 2.30 -0.13
CA ALA A 332 -5.69 2.70 1.10
C ALA A 332 -6.39 2.14 2.35
N HIS A 333 -7.72 2.04 2.35
CA HIS A 333 -8.48 1.40 3.42
C HIS A 333 -8.10 -0.09 3.57
N GLU A 334 -8.12 -0.83 2.46
CA GLU A 334 -7.83 -2.27 2.47
C GLU A 334 -6.36 -2.57 2.78
N MET A 335 -5.43 -1.75 2.25
CA MET A 335 -4.03 -1.81 2.66
C MET A 335 -3.83 -1.42 4.14
N GLY A 336 -4.67 -0.53 4.68
CA GLY A 336 -4.70 -0.16 6.09
C GLY A 336 -5.02 -1.35 6.98
N HIS A 337 -6.03 -2.16 6.62
CA HIS A 337 -6.29 -3.43 7.29
C HIS A 337 -5.07 -4.35 7.23
N ASN A 338 -4.42 -4.50 6.06
CA ASN A 338 -3.20 -5.31 5.97
C ASN A 338 -2.09 -4.82 6.93
N LEU A 339 -2.00 -3.52 7.16
CA LEU A 339 -1.09 -2.88 8.12
C LEU A 339 -1.61 -2.86 9.58
N GLY A 340 -2.61 -3.69 9.90
CA GLY A 340 -3.09 -3.90 11.26
C GLY A 340 -4.10 -2.88 11.76
N ILE A 341 -4.55 -1.97 10.91
CA ILE A 341 -5.48 -0.91 11.28
C ILE A 341 -6.92 -1.43 11.22
N ASN A 342 -7.71 -1.17 12.26
CA ASN A 342 -9.14 -1.50 12.30
C ASN A 342 -10.00 -0.28 11.94
N HIS A 343 -11.30 -0.49 11.76
CA HIS A 343 -12.24 0.62 11.55
C HIS A 343 -12.28 1.63 12.71
N ASP A 344 -12.37 2.91 12.34
CA ASP A 344 -12.53 4.02 13.25
C ASP A 344 -13.84 3.93 14.05
N SER A 345 -13.78 4.22 15.35
CA SER A 345 -14.95 4.30 16.22
C SER A 345 -14.72 5.26 17.40
N GLY A 346 -15.78 5.63 18.11
CA GLY A 346 -15.68 6.41 19.35
C GLY A 346 -15.02 7.79 19.16
N TYR A 347 -13.79 7.95 19.67
CA TYR A 347 -13.05 9.22 19.69
C TYR A 347 -12.02 9.36 18.55
N CYS A 348 -11.98 8.41 17.61
CA CYS A 348 -11.08 8.49 16.46
C CYS A 348 -11.47 9.67 15.55
N SER A 349 -10.49 10.48 15.18
CA SER A 349 -10.70 11.71 14.39
C SER A 349 -9.49 11.98 13.50
N CYS A 350 -9.77 12.53 12.31
CA CYS A 350 -8.82 13.08 11.35
C CYS A 350 -9.13 14.57 11.09
N GLY A 351 -9.64 15.27 12.10
CA GLY A 351 -10.21 16.61 11.96
C GLY A 351 -11.69 16.57 11.57
N ASP A 352 -12.14 17.58 10.84
CA ASP A 352 -13.55 17.73 10.39
C ASP A 352 -13.84 16.94 9.09
N TYR A 353 -13.03 15.93 8.79
CA TYR A 353 -13.09 15.14 7.56
C TYR A 353 -13.56 13.71 7.79
N ALA A 354 -14.00 13.03 6.72
CA ALA A 354 -14.29 11.61 6.76
C ALA A 354 -13.01 10.78 6.59
N CYS A 355 -12.56 10.14 7.66
CA CYS A 355 -11.30 9.41 7.71
C CYS A 355 -11.34 8.13 6.86
N ILE A 356 -10.17 7.72 6.37
CA ILE A 356 -10.01 6.55 5.50
C ILE A 356 -10.58 5.28 6.15
N MET A 357 -10.33 5.04 7.43
CA MET A 357 -10.70 3.79 8.11
C MET A 357 -12.13 3.78 8.66
N ARG A 358 -13.02 4.68 8.23
CA ARG A 358 -14.44 4.53 8.53
C ARG A 358 -14.99 3.22 7.95
N PRO A 359 -15.94 2.55 8.62
CA PRO A 359 -16.51 1.28 8.13
C PRO A 359 -17.31 1.42 6.83
N GLU A 360 -17.68 2.65 6.48
CA GLU A 360 -18.49 2.98 5.30
C GLU A 360 -17.75 4.05 4.50
N ILE A 361 -17.79 3.94 3.17
CA ILE A 361 -17.21 4.99 2.32
C ILE A 361 -18.07 6.25 2.42
N SER A 362 -17.41 7.37 2.70
CA SER A 362 -18.08 8.66 2.72
C SER A 362 -18.49 9.05 1.30
N PRO A 363 -19.65 9.71 1.13
CA PRO A 363 -19.98 10.35 -0.14
C PRO A 363 -19.05 11.53 -0.44
N GLU A 364 -18.16 11.92 0.49
CA GLU A 364 -17.06 12.89 0.31
C GLU A 364 -15.83 12.32 1.02
N PRO A 365 -15.08 11.41 0.36
CA PRO A 365 -13.94 10.76 0.99
C PRO A 365 -12.78 11.74 1.12
N SER A 366 -12.07 11.68 2.24
CA SER A 366 -10.82 12.41 2.44
C SER A 366 -9.61 11.50 2.27
N THR A 367 -8.42 12.10 2.17
CA THR A 367 -7.14 11.40 2.09
C THR A 367 -6.46 11.22 3.45
N PHE A 368 -7.19 11.44 4.56
CA PHE A 368 -6.62 11.45 5.91
C PHE A 368 -6.93 10.17 6.70
N PHE A 369 -5.88 9.59 7.28
CA PHE A 369 -6.03 8.62 8.36
C PHE A 369 -6.40 9.32 9.67
N SER A 370 -7.10 8.61 10.56
CA SER A 370 -7.38 9.12 11.90
C SER A 370 -6.15 9.01 12.80
N ASN A 371 -6.19 9.73 13.91
CA ASN A 371 -5.21 9.53 14.98
C ASN A 371 -5.15 8.08 15.48
N CYS A 372 -6.30 7.39 15.58
CA CYS A 372 -6.34 5.97 15.95
C CYS A 372 -5.64 5.09 14.93
N SER A 373 -5.91 5.33 13.64
CA SER A 373 -5.30 4.57 12.55
C SER A 373 -3.77 4.66 12.57
N TYR A 374 -3.24 5.87 12.81
CA TYR A 374 -1.81 6.08 12.98
C TYR A 374 -1.23 5.21 14.10
N PHE A 375 -1.85 5.25 15.29
CA PHE A 375 -1.36 4.49 16.43
C PHE A 375 -1.49 2.97 16.23
N GLU A 376 -2.59 2.47 15.69
CA GLU A 376 -2.77 1.03 15.45
C GLU A 376 -1.79 0.51 14.39
N CYS A 377 -1.54 1.29 13.33
CA CYS A 377 -0.55 0.93 12.32
C CYS A 377 0.85 0.80 12.93
N TRP A 378 1.29 1.80 13.69
CA TRP A 378 2.60 1.78 14.32
C TRP A 378 2.69 0.77 15.47
N ASP A 379 1.61 0.51 16.19
CA ASP A 379 1.55 -0.58 17.16
C ASP A 379 1.73 -1.94 16.47
N PHE A 380 1.04 -2.17 15.35
CA PHE A 380 1.22 -3.37 14.53
C PHE A 380 2.67 -3.49 14.04
N ILE A 381 3.23 -2.43 13.42
CA ILE A 381 4.60 -2.43 12.89
C ILE A 381 5.61 -2.70 14.01
N MET A 382 5.46 -2.07 15.18
CA MET A 382 6.44 -2.20 16.27
C MET A 382 6.31 -3.54 17.02
N ASN A 383 5.10 -4.08 17.14
CA ASN A 383 4.86 -5.35 17.86
C ASN A 383 5.07 -6.59 16.98
N HIS A 384 4.80 -6.50 15.68
CA HIS A 384 4.90 -7.64 14.74
C HIS A 384 6.12 -7.56 13.82
N ASN A 385 6.78 -6.39 13.74
CA ASN A 385 7.97 -6.11 12.94
C ASN A 385 7.96 -6.77 11.55
N PRO A 386 7.03 -6.40 10.65
CA PRO A 386 6.95 -6.95 9.31
C PRO A 386 8.22 -6.62 8.50
N GLU A 387 9.17 -7.56 8.45
CA GLU A 387 10.51 -7.35 7.88
C GLU A 387 10.50 -6.88 6.41
N CYS A 388 9.55 -7.36 5.60
CA CYS A 388 9.55 -7.08 4.16
C CYS A 388 9.37 -5.59 3.83
N ILE A 389 8.80 -4.79 4.76
CA ILE A 389 8.59 -3.36 4.55
C ILE A 389 9.72 -2.48 5.10
N LEU A 390 10.81 -3.09 5.58
CA LEU A 390 11.99 -2.37 6.09
C LEU A 390 12.94 -1.96 4.97
N ASN A 391 13.04 -2.76 3.91
CA ASN A 391 14.00 -2.48 2.85
C ASN A 391 13.53 -1.29 2.01
N GLU A 392 14.29 -0.19 2.10
CA GLU A 392 14.23 0.85 1.08
C GLU A 392 14.68 0.24 -0.26
N PRO A 393 13.93 0.42 -1.35
CA PRO A 393 14.44 0.10 -2.68
C PRO A 393 15.75 0.89 -2.89
N LEU A 394 16.86 0.21 -3.19
CA LEU A 394 18.22 0.78 -3.09
C LEU A 394 18.34 2.13 -3.81
N GLY A 395 19.18 3.06 -3.35
CA GLY A 395 19.43 4.34 -4.05
C GLY A 395 19.94 4.19 -5.49
N THR A 396 20.59 3.07 -5.85
CA THR A 396 20.92 2.71 -7.24
C THR A 396 19.74 2.22 -8.08
N ASP A 397 18.60 2.01 -7.43
CA ASP A 397 17.30 1.67 -8.00
C ASP A 397 16.41 2.92 -8.20
N ILE A 398 16.85 4.07 -7.68
CA ILE A 398 16.32 5.39 -8.01
C ILE A 398 17.08 5.90 -9.24
N ILE A 399 16.47 5.79 -10.42
CA ILE A 399 17.12 6.10 -11.70
C ILE A 399 16.91 7.58 -12.11
N SER A 400 16.36 8.40 -11.22
CA SER A 400 16.05 9.80 -11.49
C SER A 400 17.30 10.71 -11.37
N PRO A 401 17.34 11.88 -12.03
CA PRO A 401 18.34 12.90 -11.70
C PRO A 401 18.19 13.27 -10.21
N PRO A 402 19.26 13.20 -9.40
CA PRO A 402 19.19 13.49 -7.97
C PRO A 402 18.55 14.85 -7.69
N VAL A 403 17.56 14.88 -6.79
CA VAL A 403 16.88 16.10 -6.35
C VAL A 403 17.21 16.34 -4.89
N CYS A 404 18.20 17.20 -4.72
CA CYS A 404 18.60 17.61 -3.40
C CYS A 404 17.47 18.30 -2.62
N GLY A 405 17.19 17.77 -1.44
CA GLY A 405 16.20 18.24 -0.49
C GLY A 405 14.89 17.45 -0.49
N ASN A 406 14.85 16.26 -1.08
CA ASN A 406 13.68 15.37 -1.08
C ASN A 406 13.71 14.32 0.04
N GLU A 407 14.70 14.39 0.94
CA GLU A 407 14.94 13.49 2.08
C GLU A 407 15.39 12.07 1.69
N LEU A 408 15.82 11.86 0.45
CA LEU A 408 16.29 10.57 -0.06
C LEU A 408 17.73 10.67 -0.57
N LEU A 409 18.56 9.69 -0.25
CA LEU A 409 19.94 9.68 -0.73
C LEU A 409 20.03 9.12 -2.16
N GLU A 410 20.15 10.00 -3.17
CA GLU A 410 20.19 9.63 -4.59
C GLU A 410 21.62 9.60 -5.20
N VAL A 411 21.76 9.04 -6.42
CA VAL A 411 23.06 8.84 -7.10
C VAL A 411 23.72 10.17 -7.50
N GLY A 412 24.65 10.67 -6.70
CA GLY A 412 25.39 11.92 -6.95
C GLY A 412 25.36 12.88 -5.76
N GLU A 413 24.48 12.60 -4.81
CA GLU A 413 24.41 13.21 -3.50
C GLU A 413 25.29 12.43 -2.52
N GLU A 414 25.74 13.10 -1.46
CA GLU A 414 26.50 12.47 -0.39
C GLU A 414 25.69 12.38 0.92
N CYS A 415 24.56 13.09 0.97
CA CYS A 415 23.56 13.12 2.02
C CYS A 415 22.33 13.88 1.50
N ASP A 416 21.14 13.58 2.02
CA ASP A 416 19.94 14.41 1.83
C ASP A 416 19.20 14.48 3.18
N CYS A 417 18.72 15.66 3.54
CA CYS A 417 18.02 15.90 4.80
C CYS A 417 16.82 16.84 4.62
N GLY A 418 16.28 16.93 3.40
CA GLY A 418 15.19 17.81 3.08
C GLY A 418 15.64 19.25 2.80
N THR A 419 14.68 20.17 2.80
CA THR A 419 14.96 21.59 2.55
C THR A 419 15.83 22.20 3.66
N PRO A 420 16.55 23.31 3.38
CA PRO A 420 17.36 24.00 4.40
C PRO A 420 16.58 24.44 5.66
N GLU A 421 15.28 24.64 5.55
CA GLU A 421 14.41 25.02 6.67
C GLU A 421 14.12 23.83 7.60
N ASN A 422 14.01 22.62 7.04
CA ASN A 422 13.63 21.42 7.78
C ASN A 422 14.83 20.59 8.23
N CYS A 423 15.97 20.67 7.53
CA CYS A 423 17.14 19.83 7.77
C CYS A 423 17.72 20.01 9.18
N GLN A 424 17.70 18.92 9.96
CA GLN A 424 18.34 18.82 11.28
C GLN A 424 19.71 18.11 11.23
N ASN A 425 20.15 17.65 10.05
CA ASN A 425 21.36 16.85 9.90
C ASN A 425 22.62 17.74 9.90
N GLU A 426 23.37 17.72 11.00
CA GLU A 426 24.60 18.51 11.13
C GLU A 426 25.69 18.09 10.13
N CYS A 427 25.63 16.86 9.61
CA CYS A 427 26.62 16.31 8.67
C CYS A 427 26.37 16.77 7.22
N CYS A 428 25.15 17.23 6.91
CA CYS A 428 24.68 17.47 5.55
C CYS A 428 24.44 18.96 5.26
N ASP A 429 24.89 19.43 4.10
CA ASP A 429 24.48 20.72 3.55
C ASP A 429 23.23 20.54 2.70
N ALA A 430 22.07 20.83 3.31
CA ALA A 430 20.74 20.68 2.71
C ALA A 430 20.55 21.44 1.38
N ALA A 431 21.31 22.50 1.11
CA ALA A 431 21.18 23.25 -0.13
C ALA A 431 21.92 22.60 -1.31
N THR A 432 22.85 21.68 -1.02
CA THR A 432 23.76 21.10 -2.02
C THR A 432 23.83 19.58 -2.00
N CYS A 433 23.29 18.94 -0.96
CA CYS A 433 23.29 17.50 -0.72
C CYS A 433 24.71 16.93 -0.77
N LYS A 434 25.63 17.73 -0.21
CA LYS A 434 27.03 17.42 0.00
C LYS A 434 27.33 17.37 1.49
N LEU A 435 28.32 16.56 1.83
CA LEU A 435 28.78 16.49 3.21
C LEU A 435 29.46 17.80 3.61
N LYS A 436 29.13 18.27 4.82
CA LYS A 436 29.84 19.38 5.43
C LYS A 436 31.29 18.98 5.73
N SER A 437 32.17 19.98 5.78
CA SER A 437 33.60 19.76 6.03
C SER A 437 33.84 19.03 7.36
N GLY A 438 34.56 17.91 7.31
CA GLY A 438 34.85 17.07 8.48
C GLY A 438 33.96 15.83 8.63
N SER A 439 32.94 15.68 7.77
CA SER A 439 32.07 14.52 7.70
C SER A 439 32.60 13.47 6.72
N GLN A 440 32.55 12.19 7.10
CA GLN A 440 32.80 11.03 6.23
C GLN A 440 31.50 10.42 5.71
N CYS A 441 30.37 10.69 6.37
CA CYS A 441 29.05 10.23 6.00
C CYS A 441 27.99 11.20 6.56
N GLY A 442 26.77 11.14 6.03
CA GLY A 442 25.63 11.94 6.47
C GLY A 442 24.30 11.18 6.44
N HIS A 443 24.35 9.87 6.19
CA HIS A 443 23.20 8.96 6.08
C HIS A 443 23.70 7.53 6.34
N GLY A 444 22.78 6.58 6.61
CA GLY A 444 23.05 5.15 6.72
C GLY A 444 23.31 4.67 8.15
N ASP A 445 22.90 3.44 8.47
CA ASP A 445 22.93 2.86 9.83
C ASP A 445 24.36 2.73 10.41
N CYS A 446 25.38 2.71 9.55
CA CYS A 446 26.79 2.71 9.91
C CYS A 446 27.41 4.12 9.92
N CYS A 447 26.60 5.18 10.04
CA CYS A 447 27.06 6.55 10.20
C CYS A 447 26.80 7.07 11.62
N GLU A 448 27.86 7.36 12.38
CA GLU A 448 27.77 7.92 13.72
C GLU A 448 28.56 9.23 13.84
N GLN A 449 27.90 10.30 14.25
CA GLN A 449 28.49 11.65 14.38
C GLN A 449 29.28 12.05 13.12
N CYS A 450 28.65 11.87 11.96
CA CYS A 450 29.22 12.14 10.66
C CYS A 450 30.47 11.31 10.31
N LYS A 451 30.73 10.19 10.99
CA LYS A 451 31.86 9.29 10.72
C LYS A 451 31.39 7.86 10.54
N PHE A 452 32.12 7.08 9.76
CA PHE A 452 31.83 5.66 9.66
C PHE A 452 31.99 5.00 11.04
N SER A 453 30.97 4.25 11.42
CA SER A 453 31.00 3.34 12.56
C SER A 453 32.20 2.40 12.42
N LYS A 454 32.79 1.99 13.53
CA LYS A 454 33.98 1.14 13.51
C LYS A 454 33.66 -0.22 12.87
N SER A 455 34.66 -0.85 12.26
CA SER A 455 34.52 -2.20 11.74
C SER A 455 34.08 -3.15 12.86
N GLY A 456 33.03 -3.93 12.63
CA GLY A 456 32.43 -4.81 13.62
C GLY A 456 31.42 -4.14 14.57
N THR A 457 31.07 -2.87 14.37
CA THR A 457 29.90 -2.28 15.03
C THR A 457 28.63 -2.91 14.46
N GLU A 458 27.78 -3.49 15.29
CA GLU A 458 26.47 -4.03 14.88
C GLU A 458 25.60 -2.89 14.32
N CYS A 459 25.03 -3.07 13.14
CA CYS A 459 24.11 -2.12 12.50
C CYS A 459 22.70 -2.66 12.31
N ARG A 460 22.56 -3.99 12.23
CA ARG A 460 21.28 -4.67 12.28
C ARG A 460 21.39 -5.82 13.26
N ALA A 461 20.56 -5.79 14.29
CA ALA A 461 20.54 -6.83 15.31
C ALA A 461 19.96 -8.12 14.74
N SER A 462 20.44 -9.25 15.25
CA SER A 462 19.88 -10.57 14.97
C SER A 462 18.47 -10.67 15.53
N MET A 463 17.47 -10.96 14.69
CA MET A 463 16.09 -11.18 15.15
C MET A 463 15.90 -12.57 15.78
N SER A 464 16.63 -13.56 15.28
CA SER A 464 16.63 -14.91 15.80
C SER A 464 17.94 -15.62 15.45
N GLU A 465 18.16 -16.82 15.97
CA GLU A 465 19.32 -17.63 15.55
C GLU A 465 19.32 -18.02 14.06
N CYS A 466 18.19 -17.80 13.36
CA CYS A 466 18.04 -17.99 11.92
C CYS A 466 18.36 -16.72 11.12
N ASP A 467 18.65 -15.62 11.81
CA ASP A 467 18.89 -14.30 11.27
C ASP A 467 20.17 -13.70 11.88
N PRO A 468 21.34 -13.89 11.25
CA PRO A 468 22.62 -13.38 11.75
C PRO A 468 22.68 -11.85 11.74
N ALA A 469 23.20 -11.24 12.80
CA ALA A 469 23.39 -9.78 12.85
C ALA A 469 24.39 -9.26 11.81
N GLU A 470 24.07 -8.15 11.16
CA GLU A 470 24.99 -7.43 10.27
C GLU A 470 25.80 -6.39 11.00
N HIS A 471 27.03 -6.22 10.53
CA HIS A 471 28.02 -5.37 11.14
C HIS A 471 28.63 -4.42 10.11
N CYS A 472 28.84 -3.19 10.55
CA CYS A 472 29.54 -2.17 9.79
C CYS A 472 30.93 -2.64 9.39
N THR A 473 31.29 -2.35 8.14
CA THR A 473 32.61 -2.71 7.60
C THR A 473 33.72 -1.81 8.14
N GLY A 474 33.39 -0.62 8.66
CA GLY A 474 34.34 0.42 9.01
C GLY A 474 34.79 1.31 7.86
N GLN A 475 34.28 1.05 6.65
CA GLN A 475 34.63 1.75 5.41
C GLN A 475 33.40 2.21 4.61
N SER A 476 32.21 1.93 5.11
CA SER A 476 30.91 2.24 4.51
C SER A 476 29.97 2.80 5.58
N SER A 477 29.08 3.71 5.18
CA SER A 477 27.97 4.21 6.00
C SER A 477 26.74 3.32 5.95
N GLU A 478 26.62 2.47 4.94
CA GLU A 478 25.51 1.54 4.81
C GLU A 478 25.77 0.25 5.58
N CYS A 479 24.72 -0.26 6.23
CA CYS A 479 24.73 -1.61 6.76
C CYS A 479 24.73 -2.61 5.58
N PRO A 480 25.48 -3.73 5.66
CA PRO A 480 25.35 -4.80 4.67
C PRO A 480 23.90 -5.27 4.51
N ALA A 481 23.56 -5.78 3.32
CA ALA A 481 22.22 -6.33 3.07
C ALA A 481 21.88 -7.44 4.06
N ASP A 482 20.61 -7.52 4.46
CA ASP A 482 20.09 -8.53 5.37
C ASP A 482 20.26 -9.94 4.77
N VAL A 483 20.89 -10.84 5.51
CA VAL A 483 21.14 -12.22 5.10
C VAL A 483 20.54 -13.17 6.12
N PHE A 484 19.66 -14.05 5.68
CA PHE A 484 19.15 -15.12 6.53
C PHE A 484 19.98 -16.40 6.45
N HIS A 485 20.00 -17.16 7.54
CA HIS A 485 20.43 -18.56 7.48
C HIS A 485 19.51 -19.36 6.55
N LYS A 486 20.07 -20.43 5.98
CA LYS A 486 19.34 -21.24 5.00
C LYS A 486 18.10 -21.86 5.63
N ASN A 487 17.01 -21.86 4.88
CA ASN A 487 15.80 -22.57 5.27
C ASN A 487 16.13 -24.05 5.53
N GLY A 488 15.55 -24.60 6.59
CA GLY A 488 15.80 -25.97 7.03
C GLY A 488 16.98 -26.14 8.01
N GLN A 489 17.71 -25.08 8.34
CA GLN A 489 18.71 -25.13 9.42
C GLN A 489 18.01 -25.36 10.77
N PRO A 490 18.44 -26.32 11.62
CA PRO A 490 17.85 -26.51 12.94
C PRO A 490 17.93 -25.24 13.80
N CYS A 491 16.87 -24.95 14.54
CA CYS A 491 16.79 -23.79 15.44
C CYS A 491 15.99 -24.11 16.71
N LEU A 492 16.13 -23.23 17.71
CA LEU A 492 15.58 -23.26 19.07
C LEU A 492 15.88 -24.60 19.73
N ASP A 493 17.15 -24.96 19.87
CA ASP A 493 17.58 -26.26 20.41
C ASP A 493 16.91 -27.46 19.70
N ASN A 494 16.76 -27.35 18.37
CA ASN A 494 16.15 -28.35 17.48
C ASN A 494 14.62 -28.53 17.67
N TYR A 495 13.95 -27.56 18.29
CA TYR A 495 12.48 -27.47 18.34
C TYR A 495 11.89 -27.00 17.00
N GLY A 496 12.67 -26.34 16.15
CA GLY A 496 12.22 -25.85 14.85
C GLY A 496 13.28 -25.97 13.75
N TYR A 497 12.91 -25.47 12.57
CA TYR A 497 13.82 -25.26 11.45
C TYR A 497 13.65 -23.85 10.91
N CYS A 498 14.76 -23.22 10.50
CA CYS A 498 14.76 -21.88 9.98
C CYS A 498 13.88 -21.79 8.73
N TYR A 499 13.11 -20.72 8.63
CA TYR A 499 12.27 -20.40 7.50
C TYR A 499 12.19 -18.88 7.37
N ASN A 500 12.85 -18.34 6.34
CA ASN A 500 12.93 -16.92 6.01
C ASN A 500 13.26 -16.05 7.22
N GLY A 501 14.46 -16.23 7.79
CA GLY A 501 14.96 -15.45 8.93
C GLY A 501 14.38 -15.84 10.30
N ASN A 502 13.33 -16.66 10.33
CA ASN A 502 12.58 -16.98 11.54
C ASN A 502 12.63 -18.48 11.88
N CYS A 503 12.26 -18.83 13.13
CA CYS A 503 12.14 -20.22 13.60
C CYS A 503 10.68 -20.54 13.98
N PRO A 504 9.78 -20.84 13.02
CA PRO A 504 8.38 -21.08 13.32
C PRO A 504 8.19 -22.39 14.11
N ILE A 505 7.62 -22.27 15.32
CA ILE A 505 7.28 -23.42 16.17
C ILE A 505 5.82 -23.33 16.64
N MET A 506 5.19 -24.49 16.88
CA MET A 506 3.77 -24.55 17.29
C MET A 506 3.52 -23.87 18.64
N TYR A 507 4.50 -23.92 19.55
CA TYR A 507 4.41 -23.26 20.85
C TYR A 507 4.22 -21.74 20.72
N HIS A 508 5.09 -21.05 19.97
CA HIS A 508 4.97 -19.61 19.74
C HIS A 508 3.66 -19.26 19.02
N GLN A 509 3.26 -20.03 18.01
CA GLN A 509 1.97 -19.81 17.34
C GLN A 509 0.77 -19.93 18.30
N CYS A 510 0.81 -20.87 19.25
CA CYS A 510 -0.22 -20.98 20.28
C CYS A 510 -0.22 -19.77 21.23
N TYR A 511 0.97 -19.29 21.61
CA TYR A 511 1.12 -18.09 22.42
C TYR A 511 0.61 -16.84 21.70
N ASP A 512 0.95 -16.65 20.42
CA ASP A 512 0.54 -15.49 19.63
C ASP A 512 -0.98 -15.44 19.43
N LEU A 513 -1.63 -16.61 19.34
CA LEU A 513 -3.09 -16.69 19.15
C LEU A 513 -3.89 -16.54 20.45
N PHE A 514 -3.35 -16.98 21.60
CA PHE A 514 -4.14 -17.14 22.83
C PHE A 514 -3.49 -16.57 24.10
N GLY A 515 -2.26 -16.07 24.00
CA GLY A 515 -1.49 -15.54 25.12
C GLY A 515 -0.80 -16.61 25.97
N ALA A 516 -0.44 -16.21 27.19
CA ALA A 516 0.28 -17.05 28.16
C ALA A 516 -0.52 -18.29 28.60
N ASP A 517 0.17 -19.30 29.11
CA ASP A 517 -0.38 -20.58 29.61
C ASP A 517 -1.09 -21.46 28.56
N VAL A 518 -0.85 -21.18 27.27
CA VAL A 518 -1.36 -21.96 26.15
C VAL A 518 -0.19 -22.59 25.38
N TYR A 519 -0.28 -23.90 25.14
CA TYR A 519 0.82 -24.71 24.61
C TYR A 519 0.34 -25.55 23.41
N GLU A 520 1.24 -26.22 22.70
CA GLU A 520 0.85 -27.22 21.69
C GLU A 520 -0.06 -28.31 22.33
N ALA A 521 -1.13 -28.67 21.64
CA ALA A 521 -2.02 -29.74 22.09
C ALA A 521 -1.43 -31.14 21.84
N GLU A 522 -1.97 -32.14 22.52
CA GLU A 522 -1.67 -33.55 22.27
C GLU A 522 -2.00 -33.94 20.82
N ASP A 523 -1.22 -34.86 20.23
CA ASP A 523 -1.38 -35.33 18.85
C ASP A 523 -2.81 -35.76 18.51
N SER A 524 -3.51 -36.36 19.48
CA SER A 524 -4.92 -36.76 19.33
C SER A 524 -5.87 -35.63 18.92
N CYS A 525 -5.53 -34.36 19.19
CA CYS A 525 -6.30 -33.21 18.74
C CYS A 525 -6.14 -32.97 17.24
N PHE A 526 -4.94 -33.19 16.70
CA PHE A 526 -4.61 -32.97 15.28
C PHE A 526 -5.28 -33.99 14.36
N GLU A 527 -5.66 -35.17 14.86
CA GLU A 527 -6.50 -36.15 14.15
C GLU A 527 -7.81 -35.55 13.63
N ARG A 528 -8.31 -34.47 14.25
CA ARG A 528 -9.49 -33.73 13.79
C ARG A 528 -9.30 -33.10 12.41
N ASN A 529 -8.05 -32.86 11.97
CA ASN A 529 -7.74 -32.34 10.65
C ASN A 529 -8.02 -33.33 9.51
N GLN A 530 -8.17 -34.62 9.81
CA GLN A 530 -8.60 -35.63 8.82
C GLN A 530 -10.09 -35.53 8.48
N LYS A 531 -10.87 -34.72 9.21
CA LYS A 531 -12.32 -34.60 8.97
C LYS A 531 -12.65 -33.83 7.70
N GLY A 532 -11.78 -32.91 7.26
CA GLY A 532 -12.08 -32.02 6.12
C GLY A 532 -13.30 -31.14 6.38
N ASN A 533 -13.58 -30.81 7.64
CA ASN A 533 -14.75 -30.01 8.02
C ASN A 533 -14.40 -28.52 8.02
N TYR A 534 -15.29 -27.67 8.57
CA TYR A 534 -15.14 -26.23 8.48
C TYR A 534 -13.83 -25.67 9.09
N TYR A 535 -13.26 -26.31 10.12
CA TYR A 535 -12.01 -25.87 10.76
C TYR A 535 -10.84 -26.84 10.58
N GLY A 536 -11.12 -28.15 10.55
CA GLY A 536 -10.12 -29.21 10.52
C GLY A 536 -9.91 -29.74 9.12
N TYR A 537 -8.90 -29.19 8.44
CA TYR A 537 -8.48 -29.53 7.08
C TYR A 537 -6.99 -29.15 6.91
N CYS A 538 -6.35 -29.57 5.81
CA CYS A 538 -4.93 -29.26 5.54
C CYS A 538 -4.75 -28.09 4.56
N ARG A 539 -5.56 -28.08 3.50
CA ARG A 539 -5.47 -27.09 2.43
C ARG A 539 -6.83 -26.91 1.78
N LYS A 540 -6.92 -25.96 0.87
CA LYS A 540 -8.09 -25.77 0.02
C LYS A 540 -7.74 -25.96 -1.44
N GLU A 541 -8.60 -26.67 -2.15
CA GLU A 541 -8.53 -26.80 -3.61
C GLU A 541 -9.88 -26.33 -4.18
N ASN A 542 -9.87 -25.27 -5.00
CA ASN A 542 -11.07 -24.64 -5.55
C ASN A 542 -12.13 -24.24 -4.49
N GLY A 543 -11.67 -23.84 -3.30
CA GLY A 543 -12.52 -23.49 -2.16
C GLY A 543 -13.01 -24.69 -1.32
N ASN A 544 -12.79 -25.92 -1.78
CA ASN A 544 -13.11 -27.13 -1.01
C ASN A 544 -12.02 -27.40 0.03
N LYS A 545 -12.42 -27.65 1.28
CA LYS A 545 -11.53 -27.98 2.39
C LYS A 545 -11.09 -29.44 2.27
N ILE A 546 -9.80 -29.65 1.99
CA ILE A 546 -9.23 -30.99 1.78
C ILE A 546 -8.78 -31.56 3.14
N PRO A 547 -9.29 -32.73 3.55
CA PRO A 547 -8.84 -33.38 4.78
C PRO A 547 -7.34 -33.70 4.71
N CYS A 548 -6.67 -33.65 5.85
CA CYS A 548 -5.28 -34.08 5.93
C CYS A 548 -5.16 -35.60 5.72
N ALA A 549 -4.08 -36.02 5.05
CA ALA A 549 -3.62 -37.39 5.17
C ALA A 549 -3.13 -37.65 6.61
N PRO A 550 -3.09 -38.91 7.09
CA PRO A 550 -2.61 -39.23 8.43
C PRO A 550 -1.22 -38.66 8.75
N GLU A 551 -0.31 -38.63 7.78
CA GLU A 551 1.03 -38.08 7.89
C GLU A 551 1.09 -36.54 7.94
N ASP A 552 0.02 -35.86 7.51
CA ASP A 552 -0.03 -34.42 7.33
C ASP A 552 -0.82 -33.71 8.44
N VAL A 553 -1.37 -34.44 9.42
CA VAL A 553 -2.29 -33.88 10.43
C VAL A 553 -1.73 -32.71 11.23
N LYS A 554 -0.39 -32.65 11.37
CA LYS A 554 0.35 -31.58 12.03
C LYS A 554 0.52 -30.30 11.17
N CYS A 555 0.05 -30.30 9.92
CA CYS A 555 0.16 -29.17 8.99
C CYS A 555 -1.20 -28.57 8.59
N GLY A 556 -2.28 -28.95 9.27
CA GLY A 556 -3.61 -28.37 9.11
C GLY A 556 -3.91 -27.26 10.12
N ARG A 557 -5.08 -27.33 10.77
CA ARG A 557 -5.43 -26.45 11.90
C ARG A 557 -4.46 -26.68 13.06
N LEU A 558 -3.96 -25.60 13.65
CA LEU A 558 -3.21 -25.64 14.90
C LEU A 558 -4.17 -25.94 16.05
N TYR A 559 -3.78 -26.88 16.92
CA TYR A 559 -4.46 -27.15 18.17
C TYR A 559 -3.55 -26.83 19.35
N CYS A 560 -4.11 -26.11 20.30
CA CYS A 560 -3.42 -25.68 21.50
C CYS A 560 -4.14 -26.18 22.77
N LYS A 561 -3.36 -26.51 23.79
CA LYS A 561 -3.83 -26.86 25.13
C LYS A 561 -3.88 -25.59 25.98
N ASP A 562 -5.08 -25.15 26.31
CA ASP A 562 -5.33 -23.96 27.11
C ASP A 562 -5.44 -24.34 28.59
N ASN A 563 -4.41 -23.98 29.37
CA ASN A 563 -4.35 -24.16 30.82
C ASN A 563 -4.47 -22.83 31.58
N SER A 564 -4.95 -21.76 30.93
CA SER A 564 -5.12 -20.46 31.56
C SER A 564 -6.11 -20.54 32.75
N PRO A 565 -6.00 -19.65 33.76
CA PRO A 565 -6.83 -19.72 34.96
C PRO A 565 -8.34 -19.75 34.65
N GLY A 566 -8.99 -20.88 34.95
CA GLY A 566 -10.43 -21.08 34.71
C GLY A 566 -10.77 -21.73 33.37
N GLN A 567 -9.79 -22.04 32.52
CA GLN A 567 -9.95 -22.81 31.29
C GLN A 567 -9.36 -24.23 31.45
N ASN A 568 -9.94 -25.19 30.71
CA ASN A 568 -9.40 -26.54 30.57
C ASN A 568 -9.84 -27.13 29.22
N ASN A 569 -9.31 -26.55 28.13
CA ASN A 569 -9.59 -27.02 26.78
C ASN A 569 -8.35 -27.70 26.18
N PRO A 570 -8.34 -29.04 26.07
CA PRO A 570 -7.16 -29.77 25.59
C PRO A 570 -6.93 -29.62 24.07
N CYS A 571 -7.94 -29.19 23.31
CA CYS A 571 -7.87 -29.06 21.85
C CYS A 571 -8.48 -27.72 21.40
N LYS A 572 -8.06 -26.62 22.03
CA LYS A 572 -8.44 -25.27 21.60
C LYS A 572 -7.89 -25.01 20.20
N MET A 573 -8.64 -24.32 19.37
CA MET A 573 -8.22 -23.94 18.02
C MET A 573 -8.77 -22.55 17.71
N PHE A 574 -8.07 -21.82 16.86
CA PHE A 574 -8.52 -20.50 16.40
C PHE A 574 -9.16 -20.68 15.04
N TYR A 575 -10.35 -20.11 14.87
CA TYR A 575 -11.07 -20.11 13.61
C TYR A 575 -11.92 -18.84 13.50
N SER A 576 -11.78 -18.14 12.38
CA SER A 576 -12.71 -17.09 11.96
C SER A 576 -13.20 -17.42 10.55
N ASN A 577 -14.47 -17.14 10.27
CA ASN A 577 -15.01 -17.24 8.90
C ASN A 577 -14.45 -16.13 8.00
N GLU A 578 -13.97 -15.01 8.55
CA GLU A 578 -13.37 -13.90 7.81
C GLU A 578 -11.97 -14.26 7.32
N ASP A 579 -11.19 -14.93 8.16
CA ASP A 579 -9.88 -15.47 7.82
C ASP A 579 -9.75 -16.91 8.31
N GLU A 580 -10.23 -17.84 7.48
CA GLU A 580 -10.11 -19.26 7.82
C GLU A 580 -8.65 -19.75 7.84
N HIS A 581 -7.69 -18.99 7.28
CA HIS A 581 -6.27 -19.33 7.33
C HIS A 581 -5.64 -18.94 8.68
N LYS A 582 -6.12 -17.89 9.35
CA LYS A 582 -5.69 -17.58 10.72
C LYS A 582 -6.01 -18.77 11.63
N GLY A 583 -5.00 -19.24 12.37
CA GLY A 583 -5.07 -20.46 13.18
C GLY A 583 -4.66 -21.76 12.47
N MET A 584 -4.36 -21.73 11.17
CA MET A 584 -3.64 -22.84 10.52
C MET A 584 -2.16 -22.83 10.94
N VAL A 585 -1.52 -23.99 10.92
CA VAL A 585 -0.07 -24.11 11.20
C VAL A 585 0.71 -23.34 10.14
N LEU A 586 1.66 -22.49 10.58
CA LEU A 586 2.47 -21.67 9.69
C LEU A 586 3.37 -22.54 8.78
N PRO A 587 3.65 -22.11 7.54
CA PRO A 587 4.63 -22.79 6.68
C PRO A 587 6.02 -22.78 7.33
N GLY A 588 6.80 -23.83 7.08
CA GLY A 588 8.12 -24.03 7.69
C GLY A 588 8.10 -24.56 9.12
N THR A 589 6.93 -24.63 9.77
CA THR A 589 6.81 -25.18 11.13
C THR A 589 7.23 -26.64 11.15
N LYS A 590 8.07 -27.03 12.13
CA LYS A 590 8.44 -28.42 12.36
C LYS A 590 7.20 -29.26 12.70
N CYS A 591 6.93 -30.30 11.91
CA CYS A 591 5.78 -31.18 12.08
C CYS A 591 6.16 -32.59 12.54
N ALA A 592 7.42 -32.98 12.35
CA ALA A 592 8.07 -34.17 12.90
C ALA A 592 9.58 -33.96 12.89
N ASP A 593 10.35 -34.87 13.49
CA ASP A 593 11.81 -34.84 13.37
C ASP A 593 12.24 -34.96 11.91
N GLY A 594 13.05 -34.00 11.45
CA GLY A 594 13.49 -33.90 10.05
C GLY A 594 12.42 -33.42 9.08
N LYS A 595 11.26 -32.94 9.54
CA LYS A 595 10.15 -32.54 8.67
C LYS A 595 9.55 -31.18 9.00
N VAL A 596 9.06 -30.50 7.96
CA VAL A 596 8.43 -29.18 8.01
C VAL A 596 7.11 -29.16 7.25
N CYS A 597 6.23 -28.24 7.64
CA CYS A 597 4.99 -28.00 6.92
C CYS A 597 5.23 -27.18 5.65
N SER A 598 4.84 -27.74 4.50
CA SER A 598 4.83 -27.05 3.21
C SER A 598 3.49 -27.29 2.51
N ASN A 599 2.74 -26.23 2.26
CA ASN A 599 1.42 -26.28 1.59
C ASN A 599 0.43 -27.31 2.18
N GLY A 600 0.40 -27.43 3.50
CA GLY A 600 -0.48 -28.36 4.21
C GLY A 600 0.04 -29.82 4.21
N HIS A 601 1.31 -30.04 3.86
CA HIS A 601 1.96 -31.34 3.90
C HIS A 601 3.15 -31.36 4.85
N CYS A 602 3.37 -32.47 5.56
CA CYS A 602 4.53 -32.68 6.41
C CYS A 602 5.65 -33.39 5.63
N VAL A 603 6.56 -32.59 5.07
CA VAL A 603 7.58 -33.04 4.12
C VAL A 603 8.98 -33.02 4.73
N ASP A 604 9.90 -33.82 4.18
CA ASP A 604 11.30 -33.86 4.64
C ASP A 604 11.98 -32.51 4.40
N VAL A 605 12.61 -31.97 5.44
CA VAL A 605 13.30 -30.67 5.42
C VAL A 605 14.36 -30.59 4.32
N ALA A 606 14.99 -31.72 4.00
CA ALA A 606 16.02 -31.84 2.96
C ALA A 606 15.49 -31.66 1.53
N THR A 607 14.17 -31.74 1.34
CA THR A 607 13.50 -31.63 0.03
C THR A 607 12.49 -30.48 -0.03
N ALA A 608 12.32 -29.75 1.07
CA ALA A 608 11.31 -28.72 1.21
C ALA A 608 11.73 -27.35 0.62
N TYR A 609 13.03 -27.10 0.50
CA TYR A 609 13.63 -25.79 0.18
C TYR A 609 14.67 -25.86 -0.93
#